data_AF-A0A353LZ23-F1
#
_entry.id   AF-A0A353LZ23-F1
#
_cell.length_a   1.000
_cell.length_b   1.000
_cell.length_c   1.000
_cell.angle_alpha   90.00
_cell.angle_beta   90.00
_cell.angle_gamma   90.00
#
_symmetry.space_group_name_H-M   'P 1'
#
loop_
_entity.id
_entity.type
_entity.pdbx_description
1 polymer ?
#
loop_
_entity_poly.entity_id
_entity_poly.type
_entity_poly.pdbx_seq_one_letter_code
_entity_poly.pdbx_strand_id
1 'polypeptide(L)'
;MSLGQSWRTFVRALKLSYEHIGKVMLTNLVWFGMGFLPFLAFTYIPFLQNDAVFVITIIATFITLGGATGGVSYRMNRVIMGEDTALKDWWDGFKLFWLRGTILLVLGLLGLVLLVFNIWFSQNYPSTLFLVLSGLWIWGIIYWSALQQFVFPFVINQNIGVLKTLKRSALIVLDNPLSVFILLVFTVIIAGLSVVFAAPLLIFMASFLALLHNCFYHELMAKYEALEQNNSQDVAGEGKE
;
A
#
# COMPACT_ATOMS: atom_id res chain seq x y z
N MET A 1 14.24 10.96 -6.52
CA MET A 1 15.26 9.90 -6.65
C MET A 1 15.57 9.65 -8.13
N SER A 2 16.78 9.23 -8.48
CA SER A 2 17.11 8.80 -9.85
C SER A 2 16.65 7.36 -10.14
N LEU A 3 16.65 6.95 -11.42
CA LEU A 3 16.39 5.56 -11.83
C LEU A 3 17.29 4.57 -11.09
N GLY A 4 18.59 4.86 -11.01
CA GLY A 4 19.56 4.01 -10.32
C GLY A 4 19.33 3.90 -8.81
N GLN A 5 18.83 4.96 -8.15
CA GLN A 5 18.40 4.89 -6.75
C GLN A 5 17.18 3.97 -6.60
N SER A 6 16.16 4.14 -7.45
CA SER A 6 14.94 3.34 -7.40
C SER A 6 15.22 1.84 -7.58
N TRP A 7 16.14 1.50 -8.51
CA TRP A 7 16.60 0.12 -8.69
C TRP A 7 17.34 -0.42 -7.45
N ARG A 8 18.24 0.36 -6.86
CA ARG A 8 18.93 -0.03 -5.62
C ARG A 8 17.96 -0.26 -4.46
N THR A 9 16.93 0.57 -4.32
CA THR A 9 15.88 0.39 -3.30
C THR A 9 15.09 -0.89 -3.53
N PHE A 10 14.77 -1.22 -4.79
CA PHE A 10 14.12 -2.49 -5.14
C PHE A 10 15.01 -3.70 -4.81
N VAL A 11 16.28 -3.68 -5.19
CA VAL A 11 17.25 -4.74 -4.87
C VAL A 11 17.43 -4.89 -3.35
N ARG A 12 17.43 -3.77 -2.60
CA ARG A 12 17.45 -3.78 -1.14
C ARG A 12 16.22 -4.48 -0.57
N ALA A 13 15.03 -4.20 -1.09
CA ALA A 13 13.80 -4.86 -0.66
C ALA A 13 13.83 -6.38 -0.94
N LEU A 14 14.38 -6.80 -2.09
CA LEU A 14 14.62 -8.22 -2.41
C LEU A 14 15.62 -8.89 -1.46
N LYS A 15 16.72 -8.19 -1.14
CA LYS A 15 17.71 -8.72 -0.20
C LYS A 15 17.13 -8.89 1.20
N LEU A 16 16.41 -7.89 1.70
CA LEU A 16 15.75 -7.94 3.01
C LEU A 16 14.70 -9.05 3.08
N SER A 17 13.93 -9.25 1.99
CA SER A 17 12.92 -10.31 1.95
C SER A 17 13.54 -11.70 1.89
N TYR A 18 14.70 -11.85 1.26
CA TYR A 18 15.46 -13.10 1.26
C TYR A 18 16.09 -13.41 2.63
N GLU A 19 16.75 -12.42 3.24
CA GLU A 19 17.36 -12.57 4.58
C GLU A 19 16.32 -12.93 5.65
N HIS A 20 15.10 -12.41 5.52
CA HIS A 20 14.01 -12.63 6.46
C HIS A 20 12.88 -13.47 5.87
N ILE A 21 13.18 -14.37 4.94
CA ILE A 21 12.17 -15.12 4.17
C ILE A 21 11.14 -15.83 5.06
N GLY A 22 11.59 -16.44 6.16
CA GLY A 22 10.70 -17.08 7.14
C GLY A 22 9.71 -16.10 7.78
N LYS A 23 10.18 -14.90 8.17
CA LYS A 23 9.31 -13.85 8.73
C LYS A 23 8.35 -13.30 7.66
N VAL A 24 8.81 -13.12 6.43
CA VAL A 24 8.01 -12.60 5.31
C VAL A 24 6.88 -13.57 4.95
N MET A 25 7.20 -14.85 4.73
CA MET A 25 6.23 -15.88 4.40
C MET A 25 5.22 -16.10 5.52
N LEU A 26 5.69 -16.20 6.77
CA LEU A 26 4.82 -16.39 7.92
C LEU A 26 3.85 -15.21 8.09
N THR A 27 4.33 -13.97 7.95
CA THR A 27 3.47 -12.78 8.03
C THR A 27 2.42 -12.77 6.93
N ASN A 28 2.80 -13.19 5.73
CA ASN A 28 1.89 -13.23 4.59
C ASN A 28 0.83 -14.33 4.76
N LEU A 29 1.20 -15.48 5.30
CA LEU A 29 0.27 -16.56 5.63
C LEU A 29 -0.78 -16.08 6.65
N VAL A 30 -0.33 -15.38 7.70
CA VAL A 30 -1.22 -14.77 8.68
C VAL A 30 -2.11 -13.71 8.04
N TRP A 31 -1.57 -12.88 7.15
CA TRP A 31 -2.34 -11.89 6.40
C TRP A 31 -3.41 -12.54 5.51
N PHE A 32 -3.08 -13.60 4.79
CA PHE A 32 -4.03 -14.32 3.94
C PHE A 32 -5.12 -14.96 4.79
N GLY A 33 -4.72 -15.71 5.83
CA GLY A 33 -5.66 -16.40 6.71
C GLY A 33 -6.60 -15.45 7.44
N MET A 34 -6.10 -14.35 8.00
CA MET A 34 -6.90 -13.38 8.74
C MET A 34 -7.65 -12.42 7.84
N GLY A 35 -7.02 -11.96 6.75
CA GLY A 35 -7.61 -11.01 5.81
C GLY A 35 -8.77 -11.61 5.03
N PHE A 36 -8.63 -12.86 4.57
CA PHE A 36 -9.66 -13.59 3.81
C PHE A 36 -10.52 -14.52 4.69
N LEU A 37 -10.38 -14.49 6.01
CA LEU A 37 -11.12 -15.38 6.92
C LEU A 37 -12.63 -15.41 6.64
N PRO A 38 -13.34 -14.26 6.50
CA PRO A 38 -14.78 -14.29 6.27
C PRO A 38 -15.12 -14.96 4.93
N PHE A 39 -14.38 -14.64 3.87
CA PHE A 39 -14.59 -15.21 2.54
C PHE A 39 -14.31 -16.72 2.50
N LEU A 40 -13.25 -17.17 3.16
CA LEU A 40 -12.92 -18.59 3.30
C LEU A 40 -14.00 -19.32 4.10
N ALA A 41 -14.49 -18.71 5.19
CA ALA A 41 -15.58 -19.28 5.98
C ALA A 41 -16.84 -19.49 5.13
N PHE A 42 -17.29 -18.48 4.38
CA PHE A 42 -18.42 -18.62 3.46
C PHE A 42 -18.22 -19.70 2.40
N THR A 43 -17.01 -19.78 1.84
CA THR A 43 -16.68 -20.73 0.77
C THR A 43 -16.71 -22.18 1.24
N TYR A 44 -16.16 -22.47 2.42
CA TYR A 44 -15.98 -23.85 2.91
C TYR A 44 -17.06 -24.34 3.87
N ILE A 45 -17.94 -23.45 4.36
CA ILE A 45 -18.97 -23.79 5.33
C ILE A 45 -20.34 -23.73 4.63
N PRO A 46 -20.93 -24.89 4.24
CA PRO A 46 -22.15 -24.91 3.42
C PRO A 46 -23.35 -24.19 4.04
N PHE A 47 -23.48 -24.19 5.38
CA PHE A 47 -24.59 -23.53 6.04
C PHE A 47 -24.54 -21.99 5.98
N LEU A 48 -23.38 -21.41 5.64
CA LEU A 48 -23.23 -19.96 5.45
C LEU A 48 -23.57 -19.52 4.02
N GLN A 49 -23.81 -20.44 3.09
CA GLN A 49 -24.01 -20.15 1.67
C GLN A 49 -25.44 -19.66 1.37
N ASN A 50 -25.74 -18.45 1.85
CA ASN A 50 -26.98 -17.73 1.58
C ASN A 50 -26.65 -16.37 0.95
N ASP A 51 -27.50 -15.89 0.03
CA ASP A 51 -27.36 -14.60 -0.66
C ASP A 51 -27.13 -13.42 0.30
N ALA A 52 -27.84 -13.39 1.43
CA ALA A 52 -27.68 -12.35 2.44
C ALA A 52 -26.30 -12.42 3.13
N VAL A 53 -25.84 -13.64 3.42
CA VAL A 53 -24.54 -13.89 4.07
C VAL A 53 -23.39 -13.62 3.12
N PHE A 54 -23.57 -13.80 1.81
CA PHE A 54 -22.58 -13.45 0.80
C PHE A 54 -22.20 -11.97 0.86
N VAL A 55 -23.19 -11.07 0.88
CA VAL A 55 -22.96 -9.62 0.96
C VAL A 55 -22.26 -9.24 2.25
N ILE A 56 -22.73 -9.77 3.38
CA ILE A 56 -22.11 -9.53 4.70
C ILE A 56 -20.65 -10.01 4.69
N THR A 57 -20.39 -11.16 4.06
CA THR A 57 -19.05 -11.74 3.98
C THR A 57 -18.09 -10.89 3.15
N ILE A 58 -18.54 -10.33 2.02
CA ILE A 58 -17.74 -9.42 1.21
C ILE A 58 -17.33 -8.20 2.04
N ILE A 59 -18.30 -7.58 2.71
CA ILE A 59 -18.04 -6.39 3.55
C ILE A 59 -17.07 -6.75 4.68
N ALA A 60 -17.33 -7.85 5.38
CA ALA A 60 -16.46 -8.33 6.46
C ALA A 60 -15.03 -8.59 5.96
N THR A 61 -14.87 -9.15 4.76
CA THR A 61 -13.57 -9.43 4.16
C THR A 61 -12.78 -8.15 3.89
N PHE A 62 -13.42 -7.10 3.35
CA PHE A 62 -12.73 -5.82 3.16
C PHE A 62 -12.33 -5.17 4.49
N ILE A 63 -13.15 -5.33 5.53
CA ILE A 63 -12.82 -4.85 6.88
C ILE A 63 -11.59 -5.59 7.42
N THR A 64 -11.59 -6.92 7.39
CA THR A 64 -10.48 -7.76 7.89
C THR A 64 -9.21 -7.55 7.09
N LEU A 65 -9.31 -7.41 5.77
CA LEU A 65 -8.18 -7.22 4.87
C LEU A 65 -7.47 -5.88 5.11
N GLY A 66 -8.22 -4.81 5.40
CA GLY A 66 -7.65 -3.49 5.69
C GLY A 66 -6.78 -3.48 6.93
N GLY A 67 -7.30 -4.04 8.03
CA GLY A 67 -6.53 -4.20 9.27
C GLY A 67 -5.37 -5.19 9.15
N ALA A 68 -5.57 -6.32 8.45
CA ALA A 68 -4.51 -7.28 8.17
C ALA A 68 -3.35 -6.63 7.41
N THR A 69 -3.64 -5.83 6.38
CA THR A 69 -2.64 -5.11 5.58
C THR A 69 -1.88 -4.09 6.42
N GLY A 70 -2.57 -3.38 7.32
CA GLY A 70 -1.93 -2.52 8.32
C GLY A 70 -0.95 -3.27 9.21
N GLY A 71 -1.32 -4.46 9.70
CA GLY A 71 -0.44 -5.32 10.51
C GLY A 71 0.81 -5.80 9.75
N VAL A 72 0.65 -6.18 8.47
CA VAL A 72 1.78 -6.57 7.62
C VAL A 72 2.73 -5.41 7.42
N SER A 73 2.22 -4.26 6.98
CA SER A 73 3.04 -3.07 6.76
C SER A 73 3.73 -2.59 8.03
N TYR A 74 3.11 -2.77 9.21
CA TYR A 74 3.72 -2.44 10.50
C TYR A 74 4.89 -3.37 10.83
N ARG A 75 4.69 -4.69 10.72
CA ARG A 75 5.75 -5.66 10.98
C ARG A 75 6.90 -5.53 9.99
N MET A 76 6.61 -5.36 8.70
CA MET A 76 7.63 -5.21 7.66
C MET A 76 8.45 -3.93 7.84
N ASN A 77 7.84 -2.85 8.34
CA ASN A 77 8.57 -1.63 8.67
C ASN A 77 9.62 -1.87 9.78
N ARG A 78 9.26 -2.63 10.83
CA ARG A 78 10.20 -2.98 11.91
C ARG A 78 11.33 -3.90 11.43
N VAL A 79 11.06 -4.79 10.47
CA VAL A 79 12.11 -5.59 9.80
C VAL A 79 13.09 -4.67 9.05
N ILE A 80 12.62 -3.63 8.37
CA ILE A 80 13.49 -2.65 7.69
C ILE A 80 14.35 -1.88 8.70
N MET A 81 13.82 -1.59 9.88
CA MET A 81 14.53 -0.93 10.99
C MET A 81 15.55 -1.85 11.68
N GLY A 82 15.63 -3.13 11.30
CA GLY A 82 16.56 -4.10 11.88
C GLY A 82 16.13 -4.62 13.25
N GLU A 83 14.86 -4.42 13.62
CA GLU A 83 14.33 -4.91 14.89
C GLU A 83 14.02 -6.41 14.82
N ASP A 84 14.20 -7.12 15.94
CA ASP A 84 13.72 -8.50 16.02
C ASP A 84 12.20 -8.50 16.18
N THR A 85 11.50 -9.19 15.27
CA THR A 85 10.05 -9.13 15.15
C THR A 85 9.40 -10.50 15.35
N ALA A 86 8.56 -10.58 16.36
CA ALA A 86 7.71 -11.72 16.66
C ALA A 86 6.37 -11.62 15.91
N LEU A 87 5.60 -12.72 15.94
CA LEU A 87 4.22 -12.73 15.44
C LEU A 87 3.30 -11.78 16.23
N LYS A 88 3.59 -11.56 17.51
CA LYS A 88 2.85 -10.63 18.36
C LYS A 88 2.86 -9.21 17.80
N ASP A 89 3.96 -8.79 17.18
CA ASP A 89 4.08 -7.45 16.60
C ASP A 89 3.13 -7.23 15.42
N TRP A 90 2.83 -8.29 14.66
CA TRP A 90 1.80 -8.22 13.61
C TRP A 90 0.42 -7.98 14.22
N TRP A 91 0.11 -8.65 15.32
CA TRP A 91 -1.17 -8.49 16.03
C TRP A 91 -1.32 -7.11 16.69
N ASP A 92 -0.23 -6.58 17.23
CA ASP A 92 -0.21 -5.23 17.79
C ASP A 92 -0.42 -4.18 16.70
N GLY A 93 0.23 -4.34 15.54
CA GLY A 93 0.00 -3.50 14.36
C GLY A 93 -1.42 -3.61 13.81
N PHE A 94 -1.97 -4.82 13.76
CA PHE A 94 -3.35 -5.09 13.35
C PHE A 94 -4.35 -4.34 14.22
N LYS A 95 -4.23 -4.41 15.56
CA LYS A 95 -5.13 -3.70 16.48
C LYS A 95 -4.99 -2.19 16.36
N LEU A 96 -3.75 -1.70 16.27
CA LEU A 96 -3.45 -0.27 16.21
C LEU A 96 -4.01 0.38 14.95
N PHE A 97 -3.92 -0.32 13.81
CA PHE A 97 -4.31 0.21 12.50
C PHE A 97 -5.58 -0.40 11.93
N TRP A 98 -6.33 -1.23 12.68
CA TRP A 98 -7.55 -1.88 12.20
C TRP A 98 -8.51 -0.90 11.53
N LEU A 99 -9.01 0.08 12.30
CA LEU A 99 -10.01 1.02 11.80
C LEU A 99 -9.45 1.92 10.69
N ARG A 100 -8.25 2.48 10.88
CA ARG A 100 -7.64 3.40 9.91
C ARG A 100 -7.29 2.68 8.61
N GLY A 101 -6.75 1.46 8.70
CA GLY A 101 -6.41 0.61 7.56
C GLY A 101 -7.65 0.17 6.79
N THR A 102 -8.72 -0.20 7.47
CA THR A 102 -10.02 -0.48 6.82
C THR A 102 -10.56 0.74 6.09
N ILE A 103 -10.61 1.91 6.74
CA ILE A 103 -11.10 3.14 6.09
C ILE A 103 -10.25 3.47 4.87
N LEU A 104 -8.92 3.37 4.99
CA LEU A 104 -8.00 3.65 3.87
C LEU A 104 -8.18 2.67 2.71
N LEU A 105 -8.36 1.37 2.99
CA LEU A 105 -8.65 0.37 1.96
C LEU A 105 -9.97 0.68 1.26
N VAL A 106 -11.04 0.91 2.03
CA VAL A 106 -12.37 1.22 1.48
C VAL A 106 -12.33 2.49 0.64
N LEU A 107 -11.69 3.56 1.12
CA LEU A 107 -11.51 4.79 0.35
C LEU A 107 -10.69 4.55 -0.93
N GLY A 108 -9.62 3.77 -0.84
CA GLY A 108 -8.81 3.37 -2.00
C GLY A 108 -9.63 2.62 -3.05
N LEU A 109 -10.46 1.68 -2.63
CA LEU A 109 -11.35 0.92 -3.51
C LEU A 109 -12.45 1.80 -4.11
N LEU A 110 -13.11 2.63 -3.29
CA LEU A 110 -14.15 3.55 -3.74
C LEU A 110 -13.61 4.54 -4.78
N GLY A 111 -12.43 5.12 -4.55
CA GLY A 111 -11.79 6.01 -5.51
C GLY A 111 -11.50 5.30 -6.85
N LEU A 112 -11.01 4.05 -6.80
CA LEU A 112 -10.77 3.26 -8.01
C LEU A 112 -12.08 2.96 -8.76
N VAL A 113 -13.11 2.52 -8.05
CA VAL A 113 -14.43 2.21 -8.63
C VAL A 113 -15.04 3.44 -9.30
N LEU A 114 -14.98 4.61 -8.66
CA LEU A 114 -15.47 5.86 -9.24
C LEU A 114 -14.71 6.22 -10.52
N LEU A 115 -13.39 6.08 -10.55
CA LEU A 115 -12.58 6.38 -11.74
C LEU A 115 -12.87 5.41 -12.89
N VAL A 116 -12.97 4.11 -12.61
CA VAL A 116 -13.33 3.09 -13.63
C VAL A 116 -14.73 3.31 -14.16
N PHE A 117 -15.70 3.64 -13.29
CA PHE A 117 -17.05 3.99 -13.69
C PHE A 117 -17.07 5.19 -14.64
N ASN A 118 -16.25 6.22 -14.38
CA ASN A 118 -16.15 7.38 -15.25
C ASN A 118 -15.57 7.06 -16.64
N ILE A 119 -14.59 6.15 -16.72
CA ILE A 119 -14.08 5.65 -18.02
C ILE A 119 -15.20 4.93 -18.78
N TRP A 120 -15.86 3.99 -18.11
CA TRP A 120 -16.96 3.23 -18.70
C TRP A 120 -18.07 4.16 -19.19
N PHE A 121 -18.48 5.14 -18.38
CA PHE A 121 -19.48 6.14 -18.76
C PHE A 121 -19.06 6.96 -19.98
N SER A 122 -17.80 7.43 -19.99
CA SER A 122 -17.25 8.24 -21.10
C SER A 122 -17.18 7.46 -22.42
N GLN A 123 -16.99 6.13 -22.37
CA GLN A 123 -16.97 5.27 -23.56
C GLN A 123 -18.38 5.00 -24.13
N ASN A 124 -19.42 4.98 -23.29
CA ASN A 124 -20.79 4.70 -23.71
C ASN A 124 -21.50 5.90 -24.36
N TYR A 125 -21.01 7.13 -24.14
CA TYR A 125 -21.55 8.36 -24.73
C TYR A 125 -20.46 9.10 -25.52
N PRO A 126 -20.05 8.60 -26.70
CA PRO A 126 -18.90 9.13 -27.43
C PRO A 126 -19.24 10.47 -28.09
N SER A 127 -19.03 11.56 -27.37
CA SER A 127 -18.78 12.88 -27.94
C SER A 127 -17.28 13.20 -27.86
N THR A 128 -16.78 14.12 -28.67
CA THR A 128 -15.37 14.54 -28.64
C THR A 128 -14.93 14.97 -27.23
N LEU A 129 -15.82 15.57 -26.45
CA LEU A 129 -15.58 15.95 -25.06
C LEU A 129 -15.35 14.72 -24.17
N PHE A 130 -16.19 13.69 -24.28
CA PHE A 130 -16.06 12.46 -23.47
C PHE A 130 -14.81 11.66 -23.83
N LEU A 131 -14.33 11.74 -25.08
CA LEU A 131 -13.06 11.12 -25.47
C LEU A 131 -11.85 11.77 -24.79
N VAL A 132 -11.79 13.11 -24.75
CA VAL A 132 -10.72 13.83 -24.02
C VAL A 132 -10.81 13.56 -22.52
N LEU A 133 -12.03 13.54 -21.96
CA LEU A 133 -12.26 13.28 -20.54
C LEU A 133 -11.84 11.85 -20.14
N SER A 134 -12.04 10.86 -21.02
CA SER A 134 -11.55 9.48 -20.84
C SER A 134 -10.04 9.42 -20.63
N GLY A 135 -9.27 10.19 -21.40
CA GLY A 135 -7.82 10.30 -21.21
C GLY A 135 -7.43 10.85 -19.83
N LEU A 136 -8.18 11.83 -19.33
CA LEU A 136 -7.99 12.39 -17.98
C LEU A 136 -8.28 11.34 -16.89
N TRP A 137 -9.33 10.53 -17.04
CA TRP A 137 -9.65 9.47 -16.08
C TRP A 137 -8.58 8.38 -16.00
N ILE A 138 -7.96 8.01 -17.13
CA ILE A 138 -6.84 7.05 -17.15
C ILE A 138 -5.66 7.60 -16.33
N TRP A 139 -5.29 8.87 -16.53
CA TRP A 139 -4.27 9.52 -15.71
C TRP A 139 -4.67 9.58 -14.24
N GLY A 140 -5.95 9.81 -13.95
CA GLY A 140 -6.51 9.73 -12.61
C GLY A 140 -6.31 8.36 -11.96
N ILE A 141 -6.49 7.26 -12.69
CA ILE A 141 -6.25 5.89 -12.20
C ILE A 141 -4.77 5.67 -11.88
N ILE A 142 -3.87 6.10 -12.78
CA ILE A 142 -2.43 5.97 -12.56
C ILE A 142 -2.02 6.73 -11.29
N TYR A 143 -2.47 7.98 -11.17
CA TYR A 143 -2.21 8.81 -10.00
C TYR A 143 -2.80 8.22 -8.71
N TRP A 144 -4.05 7.75 -8.75
CA TRP A 144 -4.71 7.16 -7.60
C TRP A 144 -4.01 5.86 -7.15
N SER A 145 -3.62 5.01 -8.10
CA SER A 145 -2.90 3.76 -7.81
C SER A 145 -1.50 4.03 -7.27
N ALA A 146 -0.82 5.06 -7.76
CA ALA A 146 0.45 5.54 -7.23
C ALA A 146 0.31 6.02 -5.78
N LEU A 147 -0.75 6.80 -5.49
CA LEU A 147 -1.07 7.26 -4.14
C LEU A 147 -1.27 6.09 -3.16
N GLN A 148 -2.01 5.04 -3.56
CA GLN A 148 -2.30 3.90 -2.69
C GLN A 148 -1.05 3.15 -2.19
N GLN A 149 0.06 3.19 -2.94
CA GLN A 149 1.33 2.56 -2.53
C GLN A 149 1.94 3.20 -1.27
N PHE A 150 1.64 4.47 -1.03
CA PHE A 150 2.20 5.22 0.09
C PHE A 150 1.24 5.36 1.27
N VAL A 151 -0.03 5.00 1.10
CA VAL A 151 -1.04 5.15 2.15
C VAL A 151 -0.67 4.39 3.42
N PHE A 152 -0.33 3.11 3.30
CA PHE A 152 0.06 2.29 4.45
C PHE A 152 1.41 2.72 5.07
N PRO A 153 2.48 2.94 4.29
CA PRO A 153 3.73 3.47 4.84
C PRO A 153 3.55 4.77 5.64
N PHE A 154 2.76 5.73 5.14
CA PHE A 154 2.56 7.01 5.83
C PHE A 154 1.74 6.88 7.12
N VAL A 155 0.63 6.12 7.11
CA VAL A 155 -0.19 5.97 8.32
C VAL A 155 0.58 5.25 9.43
N ILE A 156 1.46 4.33 9.07
CA ILE A 156 2.24 3.51 10.01
C ILE A 156 3.44 4.27 10.57
N ASN A 157 4.27 4.86 9.71
CA ASN A 157 5.49 5.52 10.15
C ASN A 157 5.22 6.84 10.86
N GLN A 158 4.14 7.54 10.52
CA GLN A 158 3.85 8.87 11.07
C GLN A 158 2.70 8.85 12.08
N ASN A 159 2.00 7.72 12.24
CA ASN A 159 0.85 7.55 13.13
C ASN A 159 -0.21 8.69 13.01
N ILE A 160 -0.46 9.12 11.78
CA ILE A 160 -1.37 10.22 11.45
C ILE A 160 -2.78 9.73 11.14
N GLY A 161 -3.74 10.66 11.10
CA GLY A 161 -5.12 10.39 10.69
C GLY A 161 -5.28 10.17 9.18
N VAL A 162 -6.38 9.52 8.78
CA VAL A 162 -6.71 9.09 7.40
C VAL A 162 -6.56 10.22 6.36
N LEU A 163 -7.14 11.39 6.62
CA LEU A 163 -7.08 12.52 5.68
C LEU A 163 -5.66 13.06 5.50
N LYS A 164 -4.90 13.13 6.60
CA LYS A 164 -3.50 13.60 6.57
C LYS A 164 -2.62 12.60 5.85
N THR A 165 -2.88 11.30 6.00
CA THR A 165 -2.24 10.22 5.22
C THR A 165 -2.47 10.44 3.74
N LEU A 166 -3.73 10.52 3.29
CA LEU A 166 -4.04 10.73 1.87
C LEU A 166 -3.40 12.00 1.31
N LYS A 167 -3.44 13.11 2.05
CA LYS A 167 -2.79 14.36 1.64
C LYS A 167 -1.28 14.22 1.48
N ARG A 168 -0.60 13.58 2.43
CA ARG A 168 0.86 13.39 2.37
C ARG A 168 1.25 12.40 1.27
N SER A 169 0.49 11.33 1.10
CA SER A 169 0.66 10.39 -0.02
C SER A 169 0.39 11.06 -1.37
N ALA A 170 -0.55 12.00 -1.46
CA ALA A 170 -0.78 12.78 -2.68
C ALA A 170 0.41 13.70 -3.01
N LEU A 171 0.96 14.39 -2.00
CA LEU A 171 2.10 15.29 -2.18
C LEU A 171 3.37 14.56 -2.60
N ILE A 172 3.69 13.43 -1.96
CA ILE A 172 4.92 12.68 -2.31
C ILE A 172 4.91 12.16 -3.76
N VAL A 173 3.72 11.78 -4.26
CA VAL A 173 3.53 11.32 -5.64
C VAL A 173 3.77 12.44 -6.63
N LEU A 174 3.32 13.65 -6.32
CA LEU A 174 3.51 14.83 -7.17
C LEU A 174 4.95 15.35 -7.12
N ASP A 175 5.62 15.23 -5.98
CA ASP A 175 7.00 15.69 -5.82
C ASP A 175 8.02 14.75 -6.49
N ASN A 176 7.72 13.44 -6.58
CA ASN A 176 8.64 12.43 -7.11
C ASN A 176 7.97 11.50 -8.16
N PRO A 177 7.40 12.05 -9.25
CA PRO A 177 6.54 11.29 -10.16
C PRO A 177 7.28 10.12 -10.85
N LEU A 178 8.55 10.30 -11.19
CA LEU A 178 9.36 9.26 -11.83
C LEU A 178 9.56 8.04 -10.91
N SER A 179 9.99 8.28 -9.68
CA SER A 179 10.30 7.21 -8.72
C SER A 179 9.04 6.43 -8.32
N VAL A 180 7.93 7.15 -8.18
CA VAL A 180 6.63 6.55 -7.90
C VAL A 180 6.10 5.77 -9.10
N PHE A 181 6.29 6.25 -10.32
CA PHE A 181 5.92 5.50 -11.51
C PHE A 181 6.70 4.19 -11.63
N ILE A 182 8.01 4.20 -11.34
CA ILE A 182 8.84 2.98 -11.30
C ILE A 182 8.33 2.00 -10.23
N LEU A 183 7.99 2.51 -9.04
CA LEU A 183 7.42 1.69 -7.97
C LEU A 183 6.07 1.07 -8.38
N LEU A 184 5.26 1.81 -9.12
CA LEU A 184 4.01 1.32 -9.69
C LEU A 184 4.26 0.19 -10.68
N VAL A 185 5.22 0.34 -11.60
CA VAL A 185 5.61 -0.71 -12.53
C VAL A 185 6.07 -1.97 -11.79
N PHE A 186 6.93 -1.84 -10.76
CA PHE A 186 7.33 -2.99 -9.95
C PHE A 186 6.15 -3.65 -9.24
N THR A 187 5.26 -2.85 -8.65
CA THR A 187 4.06 -3.35 -7.97
C THR A 187 3.16 -4.14 -8.93
N VAL A 188 2.94 -3.63 -10.15
CA VAL A 188 2.14 -4.30 -11.18
C VAL A 188 2.81 -5.59 -11.65
N ILE A 189 4.14 -5.60 -11.86
CA ILE A 189 4.88 -6.80 -12.24
C ILE A 189 4.76 -7.87 -11.16
N ILE A 190 4.98 -7.51 -9.89
CA ILE A 190 4.88 -8.45 -8.75
C ILE A 190 3.46 -9.01 -8.63
N ALA A 191 2.45 -8.14 -8.72
CA ALA A 191 1.05 -8.56 -8.66
C ALA A 191 0.69 -9.48 -9.84
N GLY A 192 1.11 -9.13 -11.06
CA GLY A 192 0.87 -9.93 -12.27
C GLY A 192 1.55 -11.30 -12.20
N LEU A 193 2.81 -11.36 -11.76
CA LEU A 193 3.51 -12.62 -11.51
C LEU A 193 2.78 -13.44 -10.45
N SER A 194 2.27 -12.80 -9.39
CA SER A 194 1.50 -13.51 -8.36
C SER A 194 0.23 -14.17 -8.88
N VAL A 195 -0.44 -13.56 -9.85
CA VAL A 195 -1.62 -14.16 -10.50
C VAL A 195 -1.21 -15.35 -11.39
N VAL A 196 -0.13 -15.20 -12.17
CA VAL A 196 0.34 -16.24 -13.11
C VAL A 196 0.85 -17.48 -12.38
N PHE A 197 1.62 -17.31 -11.30
CA PHE A 197 2.17 -18.43 -10.53
C PHE A 197 1.20 -18.96 -9.47
N ALA A 198 0.08 -18.26 -9.24
CA ALA A 198 -0.93 -18.57 -8.21
C ALA A 198 -0.33 -18.77 -6.81
N ALA A 199 -0.13 -20.01 -6.36
CA ALA A 199 0.13 -20.31 -4.96
C ALA A 199 1.47 -19.80 -4.39
N PRO A 200 2.64 -19.97 -5.04
CA PRO A 200 3.93 -19.65 -4.42
C PRO A 200 4.13 -18.15 -4.18
N LEU A 201 3.65 -17.31 -5.10
CA LEU A 201 3.80 -15.86 -5.01
C LEU A 201 2.69 -15.21 -4.18
N LEU A 202 1.49 -15.79 -4.12
CA LEU A 202 0.43 -15.28 -3.24
C LEU A 202 0.86 -15.38 -1.76
N ILE A 203 1.63 -16.41 -1.40
CA ILE A 203 2.24 -16.59 -0.05
C ILE A 203 3.36 -15.55 0.24
N PHE A 204 3.73 -14.70 -0.72
CA PHE A 204 4.81 -13.72 -0.57
C PHE A 204 4.39 -12.27 -0.85
N MET A 205 3.37 -12.09 -1.69
CA MET A 205 3.00 -10.81 -2.28
C MET A 205 2.80 -9.67 -1.27
N ALA A 206 1.93 -9.84 -0.27
CA ALA A 206 1.53 -8.74 0.62
C ALA A 206 2.70 -8.28 1.50
N SER A 207 3.44 -9.22 2.09
CA SER A 207 4.63 -8.90 2.89
C SER A 207 5.74 -8.28 2.06
N PHE A 208 5.96 -8.76 0.83
CA PHE A 208 6.99 -8.20 -0.03
C PHE A 208 6.64 -6.80 -0.54
N LEU A 209 5.39 -6.58 -0.96
CA LEU A 209 4.92 -5.25 -1.35
C LEU A 209 5.00 -4.28 -0.17
N ALA A 210 4.63 -4.73 1.05
CA ALA A 210 4.78 -3.92 2.25
C ALA A 210 6.24 -3.56 2.55
N LEU A 211 7.20 -4.48 2.37
CA LEU A 211 8.63 -4.16 2.47
C LEU A 211 9.04 -3.14 1.40
N LEU A 212 8.65 -3.39 0.15
CA LEU A 212 9.02 -2.54 -0.98
C LEU A 212 8.48 -1.11 -0.81
N HIS A 213 7.22 -0.95 -0.46
CA HIS A 213 6.57 0.35 -0.23
C HIS A 213 7.19 1.10 0.94
N ASN A 214 7.51 0.41 2.05
CA ASN A 214 8.20 1.04 3.19
C ASN A 214 9.65 1.41 2.86
N CYS A 215 10.39 0.60 2.09
CA CYS A 215 11.74 0.95 1.63
C CYS A 215 11.74 2.22 0.77
N PHE A 216 10.79 2.34 -0.16
CA PHE A 216 10.63 3.55 -0.97
C PHE A 216 10.21 4.76 -0.13
N TYR A 217 9.32 4.55 0.86
CA TYR A 217 8.95 5.58 1.81
C TYR A 217 10.18 6.14 2.56
N HIS A 218 11.01 5.27 3.15
CA HIS A 218 12.19 5.70 3.91
C HIS A 218 13.21 6.42 3.04
N GLU A 219 13.48 5.92 1.83
CA GLU A 219 14.42 6.56 0.90
C GLU A 219 13.92 7.95 0.45
N LEU A 220 12.62 8.08 0.20
CA LEU A 220 12.03 9.37 -0.17
C LEU A 220 12.02 10.34 1.01
N MET A 221 11.62 9.89 2.20
CA MET A 221 11.55 10.73 3.40
C MET A 221 12.92 11.18 3.89
N ALA A 222 13.97 10.37 3.75
CA ALA A 222 15.34 10.76 4.11
C ALA A 222 15.78 12.05 3.41
N LYS A 223 15.33 12.28 2.16
CA LYS A 223 15.58 13.54 1.44
C LYS A 223 14.91 14.74 2.12
N TYR A 224 13.68 14.59 2.60
CA TYR A 224 12.95 15.68 3.26
C TYR A 224 13.50 15.95 4.65
N GLU A 225 13.86 14.90 5.41
CA GLU A 225 14.49 15.04 6.74
C GLU A 225 15.84 15.76 6.65
N ALA A 226 16.66 15.46 5.63
CA ALA A 226 17.93 16.18 5.40
C ALA A 226 17.72 17.67 5.07
N LEU A 227 16.67 18.01 4.32
CA LEU A 227 16.32 19.40 4.01
C LEU A 227 15.82 20.16 5.26
N GLU A 228 15.01 19.51 6.09
CA GLU A 228 14.55 20.09 7.37
C GLU A 228 15.72 20.35 8.34
N GLN A 229 16.70 19.44 8.41
CA GLN A 229 17.90 19.61 9.22
C GLN A 229 18.76 20.78 8.75
N ASN A 230 19.02 20.89 7.43
CA ASN A 230 19.80 21.99 6.88
C ASN A 230 19.12 23.35 7.15
N ASN A 231 17.82 23.46 6.86
CA ASN A 231 17.08 24.70 7.12
C ASN A 231 17.08 25.08 8.61
N SER A 232 17.03 24.11 9.51
CA SER A 232 17.08 24.37 10.96
C SER A 232 18.46 24.86 11.42
N GLN A 233 19.53 24.40 10.76
CA GLN A 233 20.89 24.86 11.03
C GLN A 233 21.13 26.28 10.49
N ASP A 234 20.61 26.60 9.31
CA ASP A 234 20.74 27.94 8.71
C ASP A 234 20.01 29.00 9.58
N VAL A 235 18.79 28.71 10.02
CA VAL A 235 18.02 29.62 10.92
C VAL A 235 18.71 29.78 12.29
N ALA A 236 19.37 28.74 12.80
CA ALA A 236 20.12 28.82 14.06
C ALA A 236 21.48 29.55 13.91
N GLY A 237 22.02 29.62 12.70
CA GLY A 237 23.23 30.38 12.35
C GLY A 237 22.96 31.88 12.21
N GLU A 238 21.87 32.26 11.56
CA GLU A 238 21.46 33.66 11.37
C GLU A 238 21.04 34.37 12.69
N GLY A 239 20.66 33.62 13.73
CA GLY A 239 20.32 34.17 15.04
C GLY A 239 21.52 34.44 15.97
N LYS A 240 22.76 34.28 15.49
CA LYS A 240 23.99 34.46 16.27
C LYS A 240 24.94 35.54 15.72
N GLU A 241 24.54 36.26 14.68
CA GLU A 241 25.20 37.49 14.20
C GLU A 241 24.45 38.73 14.69
#